data_AF-A0A124FPJ2-F1
#
_entry.id   AF-A0A124FPJ2-F1
#
_cell.length_a   1.000
_cell.length_b   1.000
_cell.length_c   1.000
_cell.angle_alpha   90.00
_cell.angle_beta   90.00
_cell.angle_gamma   90.00
#
_symmetry.space_group_name_H-M   'P 1'
#
loop_
_entity.id
_entity.type
_entity.pdbx_description
1 polymer ?
#
loop_
_entity_poly.entity_id
_entity_poly.type
_entity_poly.pdbx_seq_one_letter_code
_entity_poly.pdbx_strand_id
1 'polypeptide(L)'
;MSKDTVLKKYASLVMDEDADVVDVLQSVLHYYNRESCGHCAPCRVGTSLLVKIIDRLASFEGERDNLDQLLKISKVMRDTSFCPVGQAPYSPISSALKNFQDQLLQHVK
;
A
#
# COMPACT_ATOMS: atom_id res chain seq x y z
N MET A 1 -4.15 -20.38 -2.01
CA MET A 1 -3.87 -19.02 -2.50
C MET A 1 -5.17 -18.22 -2.56
N SER A 2 -5.24 -17.10 -1.85
CA SER A 2 -6.39 -16.16 -1.89
C SER A 2 -6.60 -15.65 -3.33
N LYS A 3 -7.85 -15.42 -3.76
CA LYS A 3 -8.17 -14.97 -5.12
C LYS A 3 -7.63 -13.56 -5.47
N ASP A 4 -7.12 -12.83 -4.48
CA ASP A 4 -6.60 -11.46 -4.61
C ASP A 4 -5.07 -11.37 -4.73
N THR A 5 -4.36 -12.51 -4.77
CA THR A 5 -2.89 -12.55 -4.94
C THR A 5 -2.53 -12.52 -6.43
N VAL A 6 -1.84 -11.47 -6.88
CA VAL A 6 -1.61 -11.24 -8.32
C VAL A 6 -0.44 -12.08 -8.86
N LEU A 7 -0.70 -12.87 -9.90
CA LEU A 7 0.33 -13.47 -10.76
C LEU A 7 0.00 -13.21 -12.24
N LYS A 8 0.62 -12.15 -12.80
CA LYS A 8 0.60 -11.79 -14.24
C LYS A 8 1.99 -11.91 -14.91
N LYS A 9 3.08 -11.94 -14.13
CA LYS A 9 4.48 -12.19 -14.56
C LYS A 9 5.26 -12.86 -13.43
N TYR A 10 6.31 -13.61 -13.77
CA TYR A 10 7.08 -14.49 -12.87
C TYR A 10 8.08 -13.75 -11.97
N ALA A 11 7.61 -12.89 -11.06
CA ALA A 11 8.44 -12.30 -10.01
C ALA A 11 7.88 -12.66 -8.63
N SER A 12 8.72 -13.26 -7.79
CA SER A 12 8.39 -13.60 -6.39
C SER A 12 9.36 -12.88 -5.47
N LEU A 13 8.82 -12.08 -4.53
CA LEU A 13 9.58 -11.52 -3.43
C LEU A 13 9.34 -12.40 -2.21
N VAL A 14 10.41 -13.01 -1.68
CA VAL A 14 10.39 -13.81 -0.46
C VAL A 14 11.03 -12.99 0.65
N MET A 15 10.36 -12.93 1.79
CA MET A 15 10.79 -12.18 2.97
C MET A 15 10.77 -13.14 4.16
N ASP A 16 11.76 -13.00 5.03
CA ASP A 16 11.89 -13.79 6.25
C ASP A 16 10.97 -13.26 7.37
N GLU A 17 10.81 -13.98 8.47
CA GLU A 17 10.01 -13.56 9.62
C GLU A 17 10.49 -12.26 10.29
N ASP A 18 11.78 -11.94 10.18
CA ASP A 18 12.38 -10.71 10.73
C ASP A 18 12.07 -9.46 9.90
N ALA A 19 11.45 -9.60 8.72
CA ALA A 19 11.11 -8.48 7.86
C ALA A 19 9.86 -7.74 8.36
N ASP A 20 9.98 -6.42 8.51
CA ASP A 20 8.84 -5.56 8.86
C ASP A 20 7.94 -5.30 7.63
N VAL A 21 6.67 -5.68 7.74
CA VAL A 21 5.67 -5.46 6.69
C VAL A 21 5.45 -3.97 6.38
N VAL A 22 5.62 -3.08 7.36
CA VAL A 22 5.45 -1.63 7.21
C VAL A 22 6.56 -1.05 6.32
N ASP A 23 7.81 -1.45 6.55
CA ASP A 23 8.96 -1.01 5.75
C ASP A 23 8.86 -1.47 4.29
N VAL A 24 8.40 -2.71 4.10
CA VAL A 24 8.15 -3.28 2.76
C VAL A 24 7.04 -2.50 2.06
N LEU A 25 5.92 -2.28 2.75
CA LEU A 25 4.79 -1.55 2.19
C LEU A 25 5.17 -0.09 1.90
N GLN A 26 5.95 0.55 2.77
CA GLN A 26 6.50 1.89 2.57
C GLN A 26 7.30 1.93 1.26
N SER A 27 8.25 1.02 1.08
CA SER A 27 9.08 0.93 -0.13
C SER A 27 8.23 0.78 -1.40
N VAL A 28 7.20 -0.06 -1.35
CA VAL A 28 6.26 -0.29 -2.46
C VAL A 28 5.43 0.98 -2.77
N LEU A 29 4.95 1.69 -1.76
CA LEU A 29 4.15 2.89 -1.96
C LEU A 29 4.98 4.08 -2.47
N HIS A 30 6.22 4.22 -1.99
CA HIS A 30 7.17 5.19 -2.55
C HIS A 30 7.49 4.90 -4.01
N TYR A 31 7.64 3.62 -4.40
CA TYR A 31 7.80 3.24 -5.80
C TYR A 31 6.62 3.74 -6.66
N TYR A 32 5.37 3.44 -6.29
CA TYR A 32 4.21 3.88 -7.07
C TYR A 32 4.03 5.40 -7.11
N ASN A 33 4.41 6.11 -6.05
CA ASN A 33 4.41 7.57 -6.04
C ASN A 33 5.46 8.15 -7.01
N ARG A 34 6.68 7.58 -7.06
CA ARG A 34 7.72 8.01 -8.00
C ARG A 34 7.39 7.66 -9.46
N GLU A 35 6.81 6.50 -9.71
CA GLU A 35 6.44 6.04 -11.05
C GLU A 35 5.10 6.61 -11.56
N SER A 36 4.47 7.49 -10.79
CA SER A 36 3.26 8.16 -11.21
C SER A 36 3.55 9.10 -12.39
N CYS A 37 2.96 8.81 -13.55
CA CYS A 37 3.05 9.71 -14.72
C CYS A 37 2.25 11.03 -14.55
N GLY A 38 1.46 11.14 -13.47
CA GLY A 38 0.70 12.35 -13.14
C GLY A 38 -0.56 12.60 -13.96
N HIS A 39 -0.96 11.72 -14.89
CA HIS A 39 -2.09 11.96 -15.80
C HIS A 39 -3.45 12.04 -15.09
N CYS A 40 -3.77 11.08 -14.23
CA CYS A 40 -5.05 11.04 -13.51
C CYS A 40 -4.90 11.51 -12.05
N ALA A 41 -5.83 12.35 -11.60
CA ALA A 41 -5.90 12.86 -10.24
C ALA A 41 -5.91 11.76 -9.14
N PRO A 42 -6.70 10.66 -9.25
CA PRO A 42 -6.69 9.61 -8.22
C PRO A 42 -5.30 9.00 -8.04
N CYS A 43 -4.54 8.76 -9.11
CA CYS A 43 -3.17 8.26 -8.99
C CYS A 43 -2.22 9.33 -8.42
N ARG A 44 -2.20 10.53 -9.01
CA ARG A 44 -1.25 11.61 -8.64
C ARG A 44 -1.41 12.07 -7.19
N VAL A 45 -2.65 12.28 -6.74
CA VAL A 45 -2.94 12.74 -5.37
C VAL A 45 -2.99 11.55 -4.41
N GLY A 46 -3.59 10.43 -4.83
CA GLY A 46 -3.75 9.26 -3.97
C GLY A 46 -2.44 8.65 -3.54
N THR A 47 -1.48 8.45 -4.46
CA THR A 47 -0.14 7.92 -4.10
C THR A 47 0.59 8.79 -3.09
N SER A 48 0.51 10.12 -3.22
CA SER A 48 1.12 11.05 -2.25
C SER A 48 0.43 11.00 -0.87
N LEU A 49 -0.88 10.77 -0.82
CA LEU A 49 -1.59 10.57 0.46
C LEU A 49 -1.20 9.23 1.11
N LEU A 50 -1.13 8.15 0.31
CA LEU A 50 -0.70 6.84 0.79
C LEU A 50 0.71 6.89 1.38
N VAL A 51 1.65 7.57 0.72
CA VAL A 51 3.03 7.78 1.21
C VAL A 51 3.03 8.50 2.56
N LYS A 52 2.27 9.59 2.71
CA LYS A 52 2.19 10.32 3.99
C LYS A 52 1.67 9.45 5.13
N ILE A 53 0.73 8.56 4.85
CA ILE A 53 0.15 7.69 5.87
C ILE A 53 1.15 6.59 6.25
N ILE A 54 1.76 5.92 5.27
CA ILE A 54 2.71 4.83 5.56
C ILE A 54 3.99 5.35 6.24
N ASP A 55 4.45 6.56 5.92
CA ASP A 55 5.61 7.18 6.58
C ASP A 55 5.34 7.48 8.06
N ARG A 56 4.09 7.81 8.43
CA ARG A 56 3.68 7.96 9.84
C ARG A 56 3.67 6.62 10.56
N LEU A 57 3.15 5.58 9.93
CA LEU A 57 3.20 4.22 10.48
C LEU A 57 4.66 3.76 10.66
N ALA A 58 5.52 3.96 9.67
CA ALA A 58 6.94 3.64 9.78
C ALA A 58 7.66 4.41 10.91
N SER A 59 7.15 5.60 11.28
CA SER A 59 7.67 6.42 12.39
C SER A 59 7.05 6.09 13.75
N PHE A 60 6.24 5.03 13.87
CA PHE A 60 5.48 4.68 15.08
C PHE A 60 4.53 5.79 15.57
N GLU A 61 4.11 6.67 14.66
CA GLU A 61 3.17 7.77 14.90
C GLU A 61 1.82 7.53 14.20
N GLY A 62 1.55 6.28 13.84
CA GLY A 62 0.30 5.90 13.19
C GLY A 62 -0.91 5.99 14.13
N GLU A 63 -2.06 6.30 13.56
CA GLU A 63 -3.36 6.21 14.22
C GLU A 63 -4.14 5.01 13.68
N ARG A 64 -5.06 4.46 14.48
CA ARG A 64 -5.88 3.31 14.06
C ARG A 64 -6.67 3.59 12.77
N ASP A 65 -7.14 4.82 12.60
CA ASP A 65 -7.86 5.27 11.39
C ASP A 65 -6.97 5.29 10.14
N ASN A 66 -5.65 5.35 10.28
CA ASN A 66 -4.74 5.33 9.13
C ASN A 66 -4.84 4.03 8.32
N LEU A 67 -5.08 2.89 8.98
CA LEU A 67 -5.26 1.60 8.30
C LEU A 67 -6.51 1.60 7.41
N ASP A 68 -7.61 2.16 7.92
CA ASP A 68 -8.85 2.33 7.16
C ASP A 68 -8.69 3.33 6.02
N GLN A 69 -7.96 4.42 6.26
CA GLN A 69 -7.64 5.42 5.24
C GLN A 69 -6.81 4.83 4.09
N LEU A 70 -5.77 4.03 4.38
CA LEU A 70 -4.97 3.33 3.36
C LEU A 70 -5.86 2.47 2.47
N LEU A 71 -6.76 1.68 3.06
CA LEU A 71 -7.66 0.81 2.30
C LEU A 71 -8.67 1.62 1.47
N LYS A 72 -9.27 2.66 2.06
CA LYS A 72 -10.28 3.48 1.39
C LYS A 72 -9.69 4.23 0.20
N ILE A 73 -8.54 4.89 0.38
CA ILE A 73 -7.86 5.64 -0.68
C ILE A 73 -7.43 4.69 -1.81
N SER A 74 -6.77 3.58 -1.46
CA SER A 74 -6.29 2.63 -2.47
C SER A 74 -7.42 1.95 -3.24
N LYS A 75 -8.58 1.70 -2.61
CA LYS A 75 -9.77 1.20 -3.29
C LYS A 75 -10.32 2.20 -4.30
N VAL A 76 -10.42 3.48 -3.93
CA VAL A 76 -10.82 4.55 -4.88
C VAL A 76 -9.84 4.62 -6.04
N MET A 77 -8.54 4.55 -5.78
CA MET A 77 -7.51 4.53 -6.82
C MET A 77 -7.66 3.35 -7.78
N ARG A 78 -7.94 2.15 -7.26
CA ARG A 78 -8.20 0.95 -8.08
C ARG A 78 -9.40 1.13 -9.00
N ASP A 79 -10.47 1.72 -8.49
CA ASP A 79 -11.74 1.81 -9.23
C ASP A 79 -11.77 3.02 -10.20
N THR A 80 -10.91 4.03 -10.02
CA THR A 80 -10.98 5.30 -10.78
C THR A 80 -9.71 5.72 -11.50
N SER A 81 -8.57 5.06 -11.27
CA SER A 81 -7.34 5.37 -12.00
C SER A 81 -7.39 4.85 -13.43
N PHE A 82 -6.89 5.66 -14.37
CA PHE A 82 -6.93 5.38 -15.80
C PHE A 82 -6.12 4.13 -16.20
N CYS A 83 -4.93 3.93 -15.61
CA CYS A 83 -4.02 2.86 -15.98
C CYS A 83 -3.75 1.88 -14.82
N PRO A 84 -3.27 0.65 -15.12
CA PRO A 84 -3.00 -0.37 -14.09
C PRO A 84 -1.99 0.05 -13.02
N VAL A 85 -1.03 0.94 -13.33
CA VAL A 85 -0.05 1.43 -12.35
C VAL A 85 -0.74 2.22 -11.24
N GLY A 86 -1.70 3.09 -11.58
CA GLY A 86 -2.46 3.83 -10.58
C GLY A 86 -3.42 2.96 -9.76
N GLN A 87 -3.81 1.80 -10.29
CA GLN A 87 -4.69 0.85 -9.60
C GLN A 87 -3.92 -0.12 -8.71
N ALA A 88 -2.65 -0.37 -9.01
CA ALA A 88 -1.82 -1.39 -8.39
C ALA A 88 -1.58 -1.25 -6.87
N PRO A 89 -1.50 -0.04 -6.27
CA PRO A 89 -1.30 0.12 -4.81
C PRO A 89 -2.33 -0.60 -3.93
N TYR A 90 -3.53 -0.86 -4.45
CA TYR A 90 -4.57 -1.57 -3.70
C TYR A 90 -4.19 -2.99 -3.28
N SER A 91 -3.54 -3.76 -4.16
CA SER A 91 -3.24 -5.17 -3.88
C SER A 91 -2.28 -5.36 -2.70
N PRO A 92 -1.11 -4.69 -2.63
CA PRO A 92 -0.22 -4.82 -1.47
C PRO A 92 -0.87 -4.28 -0.20
N ILE A 93 -1.61 -3.17 -0.24
CA ILE A 93 -2.28 -2.60 0.94
C ILE A 93 -3.34 -3.57 1.49
N SER A 94 -4.25 -4.04 0.64
CA SER A 94 -5.32 -4.95 1.07
C SER A 94 -4.79 -6.30 1.56
N SER A 95 -3.71 -6.80 0.94
CA SER A 95 -3.04 -8.02 1.39
C SER A 95 -2.32 -7.83 2.72
N ALA A 96 -1.63 -6.70 2.92
CA ALA A 96 -0.96 -6.39 4.18
C ALA A 96 -1.97 -6.30 5.33
N LEU A 97 -3.06 -5.55 5.13
CA LEU A 97 -4.14 -5.44 6.13
C LEU A 97 -4.83 -6.78 6.43
N LYS A 98 -4.96 -7.66 5.44
CA LYS A 98 -5.62 -8.96 5.63
C LYS A 98 -4.75 -9.97 6.38
N ASN A 99 -3.45 -10.00 6.11
CA ASN A 99 -2.56 -11.08 6.57
C ASN A 99 -1.59 -10.65 7.69
N PHE A 100 -1.33 -9.34 7.82
CA PHE A 100 -0.33 -8.78 8.75
C PHE A 100 -0.92 -7.63 9.57
N GLN A 101 -2.23 -7.69 9.87
CA GLN A 101 -2.91 -6.67 10.66
C GLN A 101 -2.25 -6.44 12.02
N ASP A 102 -1.84 -7.52 12.69
CA ASP A 102 -1.23 -7.45 14.02
C ASP A 102 0.11 -6.71 13.99
N GLN A 103 0.93 -6.91 12.96
CA GLN A 103 2.18 -6.18 12.78
C GLN A 103 1.92 -4.70 12.49
N LEU A 104 0.97 -4.39 11.60
CA LEU A 104 0.57 -3.01 11.31
C LEU A 104 0.08 -2.25 12.56
N LEU A 105 -0.61 -2.94 13.47
CA LEU A 105 -1.08 -2.37 14.73
C LEU A 105 0.04 -2.06 15.74
N GLN A 106 1.21 -2.70 15.63
CA GLN A 106 2.38 -2.39 16.48
C GLN A 106 2.97 -1.00 16.18
N HIS A 107 2.68 -0.45 15.00
CA HIS A 107 3.10 0.87 14.54
C HIS A 107 2.07 1.98 14.85
N VAL A 108 0.95 1.60 15.46
CA VAL A 108 -0.10 2.53 15.90
C VAL A 108 0.14 2.92 17.35
N LYS A 109 0.01 4.21 17.65
CA LYS A 109 0.15 4.78 18.99
C LYS A 109 -1.00 4.41 19.93
#